data_AF-K1SMH8-F1
#
_entry.id   AF-K1SMH8-F1
#
_cell.length_a   1.000
_cell.length_b   1.000
_cell.length_c   1.000
_cell.angle_alpha   90.00
_cell.angle_beta   90.00
_cell.angle_gamma   90.00
#
_symmetry.space_group_name_H-M   'P 1'
#
loop_
_entity.id
_entity.type
_entity.pdbx_description
1 polymer ?
#
loop_
_entity_poly.entity_id
_entity_poly.type
_entity_poly.pdbx_seq_one_letter_code
_entity_poly.pdbx_strand_id
1 'polypeptide(L)'
;VGLLEKFAPTIIVIERPVKMQFETDSLFRRYLADCYDLQRGEDEQIGFRLAKRLGIDRIYCVDEWGKHYDEIDELLRDENSKEYIRFETSFYDYPDSIKRFVPEAVFKEQGIIAELIELNDPEHIRRSLGNYLIGHFKYEFFSNDYIGVDFETGRWFNRNLRIFRNIQRIETGPSDRILVIFGAGHLNLLNYLFECSPEYRLEEANKYLM
;
A
#
# COMPACT_ATOMS: atom_id res chain seq x y z
N VAL A 1 -17.47 7.44 0.77
CA VAL A 1 -18.05 6.11 1.06
C VAL A 1 -19.29 5.78 0.21
N GLY A 2 -20.26 6.67 0.03
CA GLY A 2 -21.48 6.35 -0.76
C GLY A 2 -21.22 5.92 -2.21
N LEU A 3 -20.20 6.46 -2.89
CA LEU A 3 -19.81 6.00 -4.24
C LEU A 3 -19.26 4.57 -4.22
N LEU A 4 -18.47 4.23 -3.20
CA LEU A 4 -17.89 2.88 -3.01
C LEU A 4 -18.94 1.83 -2.63
N GLU A 5 -20.11 2.23 -2.11
CA GLU A 5 -21.23 1.31 -1.89
C GLU A 5 -21.72 0.69 -3.21
N LYS A 6 -21.52 1.36 -4.37
CA LYS A 6 -21.85 0.81 -5.70
C LYS A 6 -21.02 -0.43 -6.05
N PHE A 7 -19.78 -0.51 -5.54
CA PHE A 7 -18.96 -1.72 -5.65
C PHE A 7 -19.49 -2.85 -4.77
N ALA A 8 -20.29 -2.51 -3.75
CA ALA A 8 -20.88 -3.42 -2.80
C ALA A 8 -19.87 -4.43 -2.21
N PRO A 9 -18.75 -3.99 -1.64
CA PRO A 9 -17.77 -4.91 -1.07
C PRO A 9 -18.41 -5.79 0.00
N THR A 10 -18.01 -7.05 0.06
CA THR A 10 -18.35 -7.98 1.15
C THR A 10 -17.20 -8.11 2.14
N ILE A 11 -15.97 -7.79 1.69
CA ILE A 11 -14.74 -7.83 2.46
C ILE A 11 -14.03 -6.50 2.28
N ILE A 12 -13.51 -5.94 3.38
CA ILE A 12 -12.68 -4.74 3.36
C ILE A 12 -11.33 -5.09 3.99
N VAL A 13 -10.25 -4.76 3.30
CA VAL A 13 -8.87 -4.92 3.80
C VAL A 13 -8.20 -3.56 3.88
N ILE A 14 -7.36 -3.36 4.90
CA ILE A 14 -6.70 -2.07 5.20
C ILE A 14 -5.20 -2.23 5.38
N GLU A 15 -4.47 -1.15 5.13
CA GLU A 15 -3.03 -1.02 5.40
C GLU A 15 -2.74 -0.89 6.91
N ARG A 16 -3.03 -1.96 7.65
CA ARG A 16 -2.58 -2.17 9.02
C ARG A 16 -1.85 -3.50 9.12
N PRO A 17 -0.75 -3.58 9.89
CA PRO A 17 -0.03 -4.83 10.11
C PRO A 17 -0.95 -5.95 10.61
N VAL A 18 -0.80 -7.18 10.11
CA VAL A 18 -1.60 -8.34 10.55
C VAL A 18 -1.60 -8.50 12.08
N LYS A 19 -0.47 -8.20 12.74
CA LYS A 19 -0.35 -8.23 14.21
C LYS A 19 -1.31 -7.28 14.95
N MET A 20 -1.84 -6.27 14.28
CA MET A 20 -2.81 -5.30 14.82
C MET A 20 -4.27 -5.72 14.63
N GLN A 21 -4.55 -6.92 14.11
CA GLN A 21 -5.91 -7.39 13.87
C GLN A 21 -6.77 -7.34 15.15
N PHE A 22 -6.26 -7.82 16.29
CA PHE A 22 -7.01 -7.83 17.54
C PHE A 22 -7.39 -6.42 18.03
N GLU A 23 -6.44 -5.48 17.95
CA GLU A 23 -6.67 -4.09 18.31
C GLU A 23 -7.69 -3.44 17.37
N THR A 24 -7.55 -3.68 16.07
CA THR A 24 -8.46 -3.16 15.04
C THR A 24 -9.87 -3.72 15.22
N ASP A 25 -10.02 -5.02 15.49
CA ASP A 25 -11.32 -5.65 15.78
C ASP A 25 -11.97 -5.03 17.03
N SER A 26 -11.17 -4.68 18.05
CA SER A 26 -11.64 -4.03 19.27
C SER A 26 -12.13 -2.60 18.99
N LEU A 27 -11.32 -1.80 18.27
CA LEU A 27 -11.66 -0.44 17.89
C LEU A 27 -12.89 -0.40 16.99
N PHE A 28 -12.96 -1.29 15.99
CA PHE A 28 -14.09 -1.34 15.06
C PHE A 28 -15.40 -1.72 15.78
N ARG A 29 -15.37 -2.68 16.72
CA ARG A 29 -16.55 -2.98 17.57
C ARG A 29 -17.01 -1.78 18.40
N ARG A 30 -16.09 -1.00 18.96
CA ARG A 30 -16.45 0.24 19.66
C ARG A 30 -17.07 1.27 18.72
N TYR A 31 -16.58 1.38 17.49
CA TYR A 31 -17.14 2.25 16.46
C TYR A 31 -18.55 1.82 16.03
N LEU A 32 -18.77 0.52 15.84
CA LEU A 32 -20.10 -0.03 15.56
C LEU A 32 -21.09 0.31 16.69
N ALA A 33 -20.64 0.32 17.94
CA ALA A 33 -21.43 0.69 19.12
C ALA A 33 -21.53 2.21 19.39
N ASP A 34 -21.05 3.06 18.47
CA ASP A 34 -21.04 4.53 18.63
C ASP A 34 -20.26 5.02 19.88
N CYS A 35 -19.28 4.22 20.33
CA CYS A 35 -18.43 4.47 21.50
C CYS A 35 -16.97 4.79 21.13
N TYR A 36 -16.74 5.22 19.89
CA TYR A 36 -15.41 5.54 19.36
C TYR A 36 -15.49 6.60 18.27
N ASP A 37 -14.68 7.65 18.41
CA ASP A 37 -14.50 8.68 17.41
C ASP A 37 -13.35 8.31 16.46
N LEU A 38 -13.66 8.31 15.16
CA LEU A 38 -12.70 7.93 14.11
C LEU A 38 -11.53 8.91 14.04
N GLN A 39 -10.34 8.35 13.86
CA GLN A 39 -9.10 9.06 13.55
C GLN A 39 -9.03 9.44 12.06
N ARG A 40 -8.03 10.23 11.70
CA ARG A 40 -7.92 10.84 10.36
C ARG A 40 -7.57 9.88 9.22
N GLY A 41 -7.12 8.65 9.52
CA GLY A 41 -6.66 7.69 8.52
C GLY A 41 -7.75 7.19 7.58
N GLU A 42 -7.38 6.79 6.36
CA GLU A 42 -8.32 6.29 5.34
C GLU A 42 -8.95 4.95 5.73
N ASP A 43 -8.19 4.10 6.40
CA ASP A 43 -8.64 2.87 7.03
C ASP A 43 -9.87 3.07 7.93
N GLU A 44 -9.93 4.20 8.65
CA GLU A 44 -11.07 4.56 9.49
C GLU A 44 -12.10 5.43 8.76
N GLN A 45 -11.67 6.52 8.13
CA GLN A 45 -12.56 7.49 7.48
C GLN A 45 -13.30 6.90 6.26
N ILE A 46 -12.70 5.90 5.59
CA ILE A 46 -13.30 5.17 4.48
C ILE A 46 -13.68 3.76 4.94
N GLY A 47 -12.72 2.98 5.43
CA GLY A 47 -12.92 1.56 5.76
C GLY A 47 -13.98 1.34 6.83
N PHE A 48 -13.79 1.90 8.04
CA PHE A 48 -14.74 1.71 9.14
C PHE A 48 -16.12 2.26 8.79
N ARG A 49 -16.18 3.46 8.21
CA ARG A 49 -17.45 4.08 7.81
C ARG A 49 -18.21 3.23 6.79
N LEU A 50 -17.53 2.72 5.76
CA LEU A 50 -18.17 1.90 4.73
C LEU A 50 -18.62 0.56 5.29
N ALA A 51 -17.78 -0.09 6.10
CA ALA A 51 -18.12 -1.36 6.75
C ALA A 51 -19.39 -1.22 7.61
N LYS A 52 -19.47 -0.20 8.47
CA LYS A 52 -20.66 0.08 9.30
C LYS A 52 -21.93 0.28 8.45
N ARG A 53 -21.84 0.97 7.33
CA ARG A 53 -22.98 1.21 6.43
C ARG A 53 -23.46 -0.05 5.71
N LEU A 54 -22.53 -0.93 5.34
CA LEU A 54 -22.83 -2.18 4.63
C LEU A 54 -23.17 -3.34 5.57
N GLY A 55 -23.11 -3.12 6.89
CA GLY A 55 -23.34 -4.18 7.88
C GLY A 55 -22.21 -5.22 7.93
N ILE A 56 -21.00 -4.86 7.46
CA ILE A 56 -19.81 -5.70 7.58
C ILE A 56 -19.28 -5.58 9.00
N ASP A 57 -19.17 -6.71 9.69
CA ASP A 57 -18.80 -6.79 11.11
C ASP A 57 -17.29 -6.94 11.34
N ARG A 58 -16.51 -7.11 10.28
CA ARG A 58 -15.06 -7.28 10.34
C ARG A 58 -14.31 -6.61 9.18
N ILE A 59 -13.16 -6.01 9.51
CA ILE A 59 -12.19 -5.48 8.55
C ILE A 59 -10.85 -6.20 8.76
N TYR A 60 -10.14 -6.50 7.68
CA TYR A 60 -8.91 -7.30 7.75
C TYR A 60 -7.66 -6.42 7.64
N CYS A 61 -6.75 -6.59 8.60
CA CYS A 61 -5.40 -6.04 8.57
C CYS A 61 -4.54 -6.98 7.72
N VAL A 62 -4.00 -6.49 6.60
CA VAL A 62 -3.24 -7.33 5.65
C VAL A 62 -1.83 -6.82 5.37
N ASP A 63 -1.44 -5.68 5.95
CA ASP A 63 -0.09 -5.15 5.78
C ASP A 63 0.95 -6.00 6.51
N GLU A 64 2.17 -5.95 6.01
CA GLU A 64 3.35 -6.59 6.61
C GLU A 64 4.61 -5.90 6.10
N TRP A 65 5.68 -5.95 6.88
CA TRP A 65 6.98 -5.51 6.40
C TRP A 65 7.59 -6.50 5.42
N GLY A 66 8.39 -5.97 4.49
CA GLY A 66 9.26 -6.77 3.66
C GLY A 66 10.31 -7.50 4.48
N LYS A 67 10.92 -8.53 3.90
CA LYS A 67 12.11 -9.18 4.47
C LYS A 67 13.31 -8.91 3.59
N HIS A 68 14.41 -8.59 4.23
CA HIS A 68 15.70 -8.37 3.60
C HIS A 68 16.60 -9.60 3.63
N TYR A 69 17.67 -9.54 2.84
CA TYR A 69 18.80 -10.46 2.93
C TYR A 69 19.70 -10.07 4.11
N ASP A 70 20.45 -11.02 4.66
CA ASP A 70 21.27 -10.81 5.87
C ASP A 70 22.27 -9.63 5.69
N GLU A 71 22.82 -9.45 4.49
CA GLU A 71 23.74 -8.36 4.15
C GLU A 71 23.09 -6.98 4.24
N ILE A 72 21.81 -6.89 3.86
CA ILE A 72 21.03 -5.65 3.98
C ILE A 72 20.65 -5.41 5.45
N ASP A 73 20.25 -6.46 6.17
CA ASP A 73 19.99 -6.36 7.61
C ASP A 73 21.23 -5.93 8.40
N GLU A 74 22.43 -6.36 7.97
CA GLU A 74 23.71 -5.88 8.51
C GLU A 74 23.91 -4.39 8.22
N LEU A 75 23.74 -3.97 6.96
CA LEU A 75 23.88 -2.57 6.54
C LEU A 75 22.94 -1.63 7.33
N LEU A 76 21.73 -2.08 7.64
CA LEU A 76 20.69 -1.30 8.32
C LEU A 76 20.80 -1.34 9.85
N ARG A 77 21.70 -2.14 10.42
CA ARG A 77 21.72 -2.40 11.87
C ARG A 77 22.18 -1.23 12.72
N ASP A 78 23.20 -0.50 12.26
CA ASP A 78 23.77 0.65 12.96
C ASP A 78 23.62 1.91 12.10
N GLU A 79 22.63 2.71 12.45
CA GLU A 79 22.31 3.97 11.78
C GLU A 79 23.43 5.03 11.91
N ASN A 80 24.40 4.83 12.81
CA ASN A 80 25.56 5.70 12.95
C ASN A 80 26.80 5.22 12.18
N SER A 81 26.73 4.03 11.57
CA SER A 81 27.84 3.50 10.77
C SER A 81 28.05 4.36 9.52
N LYS A 82 29.30 4.42 9.03
CA LYS A 82 29.61 5.18 7.81
C LYS A 82 28.92 4.57 6.60
N GLU A 83 28.78 3.26 6.62
CA GLU A 83 28.13 2.44 5.62
C GLU A 83 26.65 2.78 5.51
N TYR A 84 25.94 2.81 6.63
CA TYR A 84 24.54 3.24 6.67
C TYR A 84 24.38 4.69 6.19
N ILE A 85 25.17 5.63 6.73
CA ILE A 85 25.05 7.05 6.37
C ILE A 85 25.28 7.26 4.86
N ARG A 86 26.25 6.54 4.27
CA ARG A 86 26.50 6.58 2.82
C ARG A 86 25.31 6.01 2.04
N PHE A 87 24.72 4.91 2.50
CA PHE A 87 23.52 4.33 1.89
C PHE A 87 22.31 5.27 2.02
N GLU A 88 22.05 5.83 3.20
CA GLU A 88 20.97 6.78 3.47
C GLU A 88 21.10 8.03 2.58
N THR A 89 22.32 8.53 2.38
CA THR A 89 22.58 9.67 1.49
C THR A 89 22.07 9.42 0.06
N SER A 90 22.10 8.17 -0.42
CA SER A 90 21.62 7.81 -1.76
C SER A 90 20.10 8.00 -1.96
N PHE A 91 19.32 8.15 -0.89
CA PHE A 91 17.89 8.48 -0.97
C PHE A 91 17.63 9.94 -1.33
N TYR A 92 18.60 10.82 -1.10
CA TYR A 92 18.44 12.26 -1.27
C TYR A 92 19.33 12.79 -2.40
N ASP A 93 20.53 12.25 -2.54
CA ASP A 93 21.50 12.68 -3.53
C ASP A 93 21.64 11.64 -4.64
N TYR A 94 20.78 11.76 -5.65
CA TYR A 94 20.83 10.92 -6.84
C TYR A 94 20.54 11.71 -8.14
N PRO A 95 21.39 11.58 -9.18
CA PRO A 95 21.28 12.37 -10.40
C PRO A 95 19.99 12.20 -11.19
N ASP A 96 19.30 11.06 -11.03
CA ASP A 96 18.07 10.76 -11.75
C ASP A 96 16.78 11.08 -10.97
N SER A 97 16.87 11.87 -9.90
CA SER A 97 15.72 12.42 -9.16
C SER A 97 14.74 13.20 -10.02
N ILE A 98 15.21 13.86 -11.07
CA ILE A 98 14.35 14.56 -12.04
C ILE A 98 13.43 13.63 -12.84
N LYS A 99 13.72 12.31 -12.86
CA LYS A 99 12.87 11.32 -13.52
C LYS A 99 11.72 10.83 -12.64
N ARG A 100 11.72 11.20 -11.35
CA ARG A 100 10.69 10.79 -10.40
C ARG A 100 9.34 11.29 -10.88
N PHE A 101 8.37 10.38 -10.92
CA PHE A 101 7.00 10.69 -11.25
C PHE A 101 6.18 10.88 -9.97
N VAL A 102 5.54 12.03 -9.84
CA VAL A 102 4.56 12.30 -8.79
C VAL A 102 3.36 12.95 -9.50
N PRO A 103 2.14 12.37 -9.41
CA PRO A 103 0.95 13.04 -9.89
C PRO A 103 0.81 14.42 -9.25
N GLU A 104 0.29 15.39 -10.00
CA GLU A 104 0.01 16.71 -9.45
C GLU A 104 -1.07 16.57 -8.36
N ALA A 105 -0.81 17.11 -7.17
CA ALA A 105 -1.79 17.10 -6.10
C ALA A 105 -2.91 18.09 -6.45
N VAL A 106 -4.14 17.60 -6.55
CA VAL A 106 -5.34 18.37 -6.89
C VAL A 106 -6.28 18.53 -5.70
N PHE A 107 -5.95 17.95 -4.55
CA PHE A 107 -6.77 17.98 -3.35
C PHE A 107 -7.20 19.39 -2.92
N LYS A 108 -6.30 20.39 -2.99
CA LYS A 108 -6.59 21.75 -2.52
C LYS A 108 -7.59 22.47 -3.42
N GLU A 109 -7.48 22.25 -4.72
CA GLU A 109 -8.27 22.93 -5.75
C GLU A 109 -9.57 22.18 -6.07
N GLN A 110 -9.54 20.85 -6.05
CA GLN A 110 -10.60 19.98 -6.57
C GLN A 110 -11.20 19.03 -5.52
N GLY A 111 -10.57 18.90 -4.34
CA GLY A 111 -11.06 18.09 -3.23
C GLY A 111 -10.64 16.62 -3.28
N ILE A 112 -11.05 15.86 -2.24
CA ILE A 112 -10.56 14.49 -1.99
C ILE A 112 -10.95 13.49 -3.08
N ILE A 113 -12.13 13.62 -3.69
CA ILE A 113 -12.57 12.67 -4.71
C ILE A 113 -11.72 12.81 -5.96
N ALA A 114 -11.43 14.03 -6.39
CA ALA A 114 -10.53 14.28 -7.52
C ALA A 114 -9.12 13.74 -7.23
N GLU A 115 -8.58 13.99 -6.03
CA GLU A 115 -7.28 13.44 -5.62
C GLU A 115 -7.27 11.89 -5.69
N LEU A 116 -8.30 11.23 -5.16
CA LEU A 116 -8.40 9.78 -5.21
C LEU A 116 -8.52 9.25 -6.64
N ILE A 117 -9.19 9.98 -7.54
CA ILE A 117 -9.27 9.62 -8.97
C ILE A 117 -7.88 9.68 -9.62
N GLU A 118 -7.12 10.75 -9.37
CA GLU A 118 -5.75 10.91 -9.88
C GLU A 118 -4.79 9.85 -9.33
N LEU A 119 -4.91 9.51 -8.05
CA LEU A 119 -4.10 8.46 -7.41
C LEU A 119 -4.46 7.05 -7.89
N ASN A 120 -5.70 6.84 -8.36
CA ASN A 120 -6.17 5.56 -8.90
C ASN A 120 -6.14 5.49 -10.44
N ASP A 121 -5.59 6.51 -11.12
CA ASP A 121 -5.42 6.49 -12.56
C ASP A 121 -4.43 5.38 -12.98
N PRO A 122 -4.80 4.46 -13.90
CA PRO A 122 -3.94 3.34 -14.28
C PRO A 122 -2.58 3.75 -14.84
N GLU A 123 -2.50 4.88 -15.57
CA GLU A 123 -1.23 5.37 -16.11
C GLU A 123 -0.36 5.96 -15.00
N HIS A 124 -0.95 6.68 -14.05
CA HIS A 124 -0.24 7.17 -12.87
C HIS A 124 0.28 6.03 -12.00
N ILE A 125 -0.54 5.03 -11.72
CA ILE A 125 -0.15 3.82 -10.99
C ILE A 125 1.03 3.15 -11.70
N ARG A 126 0.92 2.90 -13.01
CA ARG A 126 1.99 2.27 -13.80
C ARG A 126 3.29 3.06 -13.76
N ARG A 127 3.23 4.38 -13.94
CA ARG A 127 4.42 5.26 -13.90
C ARG A 127 5.05 5.30 -12.52
N SER A 128 4.26 5.20 -11.44
CA SER A 128 4.77 5.26 -10.07
C SER A 128 5.75 4.13 -9.72
N LEU A 129 5.67 2.96 -10.38
CA LEU A 129 6.64 1.87 -10.20
C LEU A 129 8.06 2.31 -10.57
N GLY A 130 8.19 3.19 -11.57
CA GLY A 130 9.48 3.69 -12.03
C GLY A 130 10.28 4.42 -10.94
N ASN A 131 9.61 4.95 -9.91
CA ASN A 131 10.27 5.61 -8.79
C ASN A 131 11.11 4.65 -7.93
N TYR A 132 10.84 3.34 -8.00
CA TYR A 132 11.57 2.29 -7.28
C TYR A 132 12.71 1.68 -8.11
N LEU A 133 12.96 2.22 -9.31
CA LEU A 133 13.99 1.77 -10.26
C LEU A 133 15.07 2.86 -10.49
N ILE A 134 15.09 3.88 -9.64
CA ILE A 134 16.00 5.03 -9.67
C ILE A 134 16.55 5.30 -8.26
N GLY A 135 17.52 6.22 -8.14
CA GLY A 135 18.09 6.55 -6.83
C GLY A 135 18.77 5.37 -6.17
N HIS A 136 18.39 5.06 -4.94
CA HIS A 136 19.01 4.01 -4.13
C HIS A 136 18.87 2.61 -4.71
N PHE A 137 17.93 2.35 -5.64
CA PHE A 137 17.90 1.10 -6.42
C PHE A 137 19.23 0.84 -7.16
N LYS A 138 19.90 1.92 -7.59
CA LYS A 138 21.19 1.88 -8.32
C LYS A 138 22.40 2.05 -7.39
N TYR A 139 22.18 2.07 -6.07
CA TYR A 139 23.26 2.20 -5.12
C TYR A 139 24.14 0.95 -5.14
N GLU A 140 25.44 1.19 -5.28
CA GLU A 140 26.48 0.18 -5.19
C GLU A 140 27.40 0.51 -4.01
N PHE A 141 27.61 -0.46 -3.10
CA PHE A 141 28.56 -0.26 -2.02
C PHE A 141 29.99 -0.49 -2.52
N PHE A 142 30.19 -1.63 -3.20
CA PHE A 142 31.30 -2.02 -4.04
C PHE A 142 30.89 -1.97 -5.51
N SER A 143 31.84 -1.70 -6.40
CA SER A 143 31.56 -1.63 -7.84
C SER A 143 30.94 -2.93 -8.38
N ASN A 144 29.81 -2.80 -9.06
CA ASN A 144 28.97 -3.86 -9.63
C ASN A 144 28.34 -4.83 -8.60
N ASP A 145 28.18 -4.41 -7.35
CA ASP A 145 27.31 -5.14 -6.42
C ASP A 145 25.82 -4.82 -6.63
N TYR A 146 24.96 -5.50 -5.87
CA TYR A 146 23.51 -5.41 -6.01
C TYR A 146 22.84 -4.82 -4.76
N ILE A 147 23.55 -4.07 -3.91
CA ILE A 147 23.01 -3.62 -2.61
C ILE A 147 21.70 -2.83 -2.77
N GLY A 148 21.64 -1.89 -3.71
CA GLY A 148 20.42 -1.12 -3.99
C GLY A 148 19.25 -2.00 -4.46
N VAL A 149 19.55 -2.99 -5.31
CA VAL A 149 18.57 -3.94 -5.86
C VAL A 149 18.05 -4.86 -4.76
N ASP A 150 18.95 -5.44 -3.96
CA ASP A 150 18.63 -6.38 -2.88
C ASP A 150 17.88 -5.68 -1.73
N PHE A 151 18.19 -4.41 -1.48
CA PHE A 151 17.39 -3.58 -0.60
C PHE A 151 15.97 -3.37 -1.14
N GLU A 152 15.79 -2.96 -2.40
CA GLU A 152 14.45 -2.69 -2.94
C GLU A 152 13.59 -3.95 -3.12
N THR A 153 14.21 -5.06 -3.51
CA THR A 153 13.52 -6.35 -3.59
C THR A 153 12.97 -6.75 -2.22
N GLY A 154 13.73 -6.56 -1.14
CA GLY A 154 13.28 -6.81 0.23
C GLY A 154 12.27 -5.79 0.74
N ARG A 155 12.57 -4.49 0.65
CA ARG A 155 11.74 -3.42 1.21
C ARG A 155 10.40 -3.29 0.51
N TRP A 156 10.38 -3.37 -0.82
CA TRP A 156 9.22 -3.01 -1.62
C TRP A 156 8.54 -4.21 -2.27
N PHE A 157 9.29 -5.02 -3.03
CA PHE A 157 8.68 -6.13 -3.78
C PHE A 157 8.23 -7.26 -2.85
N ASN A 158 9.08 -7.69 -1.91
CA ASN A 158 8.75 -8.72 -0.93
C ASN A 158 7.59 -8.28 -0.02
N ARG A 159 7.56 -7.01 0.39
CA ARG A 159 6.43 -6.42 1.13
C ARG A 159 5.12 -6.57 0.36
N ASN A 160 5.07 -6.15 -0.90
CA ASN A 160 3.85 -6.24 -1.71
C ASN A 160 3.42 -7.70 -1.98
N LEU A 161 4.37 -8.63 -2.15
CA LEU A 161 4.06 -10.07 -2.23
C LEU A 161 3.48 -10.62 -0.91
N ARG A 162 3.98 -10.17 0.25
CA ARG A 162 3.43 -10.54 1.56
C ARG A 162 2.03 -10.00 1.76
N ILE A 163 1.78 -8.75 1.40
CA ILE A 163 0.45 -8.12 1.43
C ILE A 163 -0.53 -8.93 0.56
N PHE A 164 -0.16 -9.18 -0.70
CA PHE A 164 -0.95 -10.01 -1.61
C PHE A 164 -1.24 -11.39 -1.01
N ARG A 165 -0.22 -12.06 -0.44
CA ARG A 165 -0.39 -13.36 0.22
C ARG A 165 -1.31 -13.29 1.44
N ASN A 166 -1.29 -12.20 2.20
CA ASN A 166 -2.20 -12.01 3.33
C ASN A 166 -3.64 -11.86 2.86
N ILE A 167 -3.89 -11.18 1.74
CA ILE A 167 -5.23 -11.09 1.13
C ILE A 167 -5.70 -12.48 0.67
N GLN A 168 -4.83 -13.28 0.05
CA GLN A 168 -5.14 -14.67 -0.33
C GLN A 168 -5.48 -15.61 0.84
N ARG A 169 -5.12 -15.27 2.07
CA ARG A 169 -5.46 -16.08 3.26
C ARG A 169 -6.89 -15.85 3.73
N ILE A 170 -7.55 -14.81 3.25
CA ILE A 170 -8.94 -14.51 3.60
C ILE A 170 -9.83 -15.52 2.86
N GLU A 171 -10.73 -16.17 3.59
CA GLU A 171 -11.70 -17.09 2.99
C GLU A 171 -12.70 -16.30 2.14
N THR A 172 -12.85 -16.68 0.88
CA THR A 172 -13.72 -16.01 -0.09
C THR A 172 -14.49 -17.01 -0.95
N GLY A 173 -15.72 -16.68 -1.29
CA GLY A 173 -16.52 -17.34 -2.31
C GLY A 173 -16.58 -16.57 -3.64
N PRO A 174 -17.16 -17.16 -4.70
CA PRO A 174 -17.21 -16.56 -6.04
C PRO A 174 -17.97 -15.22 -6.15
N SER A 175 -18.82 -14.91 -5.16
CA SER A 175 -19.60 -13.67 -5.11
C SER A 175 -18.94 -12.57 -4.28
N ASP A 176 -17.83 -12.88 -3.58
CA ASP A 176 -17.18 -11.92 -2.72
C ASP A 176 -16.46 -10.83 -3.50
N ARG A 177 -16.49 -9.62 -2.94
CA ARG A 177 -15.87 -8.42 -3.50
C ARG A 177 -15.00 -7.81 -2.41
N ILE A 178 -13.70 -7.80 -2.66
CA ILE A 178 -12.70 -7.27 -1.72
C ILE A 178 -12.40 -5.82 -2.08
N LEU A 179 -12.69 -4.88 -1.18
CA LEU A 179 -12.18 -3.52 -1.27
C LEU A 179 -10.83 -3.43 -0.56
N VAL A 180 -9.80 -3.03 -1.31
CA VAL A 180 -8.44 -2.84 -0.81
C VAL A 180 -8.20 -1.35 -0.58
N ILE A 181 -7.97 -0.95 0.68
CA ILE A 181 -7.68 0.44 1.08
C ILE A 181 -6.21 0.50 1.50
N PHE A 182 -5.37 1.01 0.60
CA PHE A 182 -3.91 1.07 0.75
C PHE A 182 -3.38 2.38 0.17
N GLY A 183 -2.23 2.82 0.65
CA GLY A 183 -1.53 3.97 0.10
C GLY A 183 -1.18 3.78 -1.38
N ALA A 184 -1.32 4.84 -2.16
CA ALA A 184 -1.19 4.82 -3.63
C ALA A 184 0.13 4.22 -4.14
N GLY A 185 1.21 4.32 -3.35
CA GLY A 185 2.49 3.71 -3.69
C GLY A 185 2.42 2.20 -3.91
N HIS A 186 1.57 1.48 -3.16
CA HIS A 186 1.44 0.02 -3.25
C HIS A 186 0.69 -0.46 -4.50
N LEU A 187 -0.15 0.40 -5.09
CA LEU A 187 -1.04 0.02 -6.18
C LEU A 187 -0.27 -0.47 -7.42
N ASN A 188 0.95 0.02 -7.63
CA ASN A 188 1.76 -0.35 -8.79
C ASN A 188 2.18 -1.83 -8.83
N LEU A 189 2.33 -2.47 -7.67
CA LEU A 189 2.59 -3.90 -7.58
C LEU A 189 1.32 -4.66 -7.25
N LEU A 190 0.49 -4.18 -6.32
CA LEU A 190 -0.74 -4.90 -5.95
C LEU A 190 -1.69 -5.07 -7.14
N ASN A 191 -1.95 -4.01 -7.92
CA ASN A 191 -2.84 -4.14 -9.08
C ASN A 191 -2.28 -5.12 -10.11
N TYR A 192 -0.98 -5.05 -10.39
CA TYR A 192 -0.32 -5.97 -11.31
C TYR A 192 -0.42 -7.44 -10.83
N LEU A 193 -0.21 -7.69 -9.54
CA LEU A 193 -0.35 -9.02 -8.95
C LEU A 193 -1.80 -9.54 -9.02
N PHE A 194 -2.79 -8.69 -8.75
CA PHE A 194 -4.21 -9.04 -8.86
C PHE A 194 -4.67 -9.26 -10.31
N GLU A 195 -4.14 -8.49 -11.26
CA GLU A 195 -4.42 -8.64 -12.69
C GLU A 195 -3.83 -9.95 -13.25
N CYS A 196 -2.63 -10.31 -12.80
CA CYS A 196 -1.95 -11.53 -13.24
C CYS A 196 -2.45 -12.80 -12.54
N SER A 197 -3.04 -12.68 -11.35
CA SER A 197 -3.51 -13.84 -10.59
C SER A 197 -4.75 -14.47 -11.23
N PRO A 198 -4.80 -15.81 -11.40
CA PRO A 198 -6.00 -16.49 -11.89
C PRO A 198 -7.11 -16.57 -10.84
N GLU A 199 -6.86 -16.16 -9.60
CA GLU A 199 -7.81 -16.24 -8.48
C GLU A 199 -8.71 -15.00 -8.37
N TYR A 200 -8.32 -13.89 -9.01
CA TYR A 200 -8.97 -12.59 -8.86
C TYR A 200 -9.30 -11.97 -10.20
N ARG A 201 -10.31 -11.10 -10.18
CA ARG A 201 -10.58 -10.14 -11.25
C ARG A 201 -10.40 -8.74 -10.69
N LEU A 202 -9.36 -8.03 -11.14
CA LEU A 202 -9.15 -6.65 -10.75
C LEU A 202 -10.25 -5.76 -11.36
N GLU A 203 -10.81 -4.88 -10.53
CA GLU A 203 -11.72 -3.82 -10.98
C GLU A 203 -11.07 -2.46 -10.71
N GLU A 204 -11.14 -1.56 -11.70
CA GLU A 204 -10.63 -0.20 -11.55
C GLU A 204 -11.45 0.60 -10.53
N ALA A 205 -10.77 1.14 -9.52
CA ALA A 205 -11.40 1.93 -8.47
C ALA A 205 -12.14 3.17 -9.00
N ASN A 206 -11.62 3.79 -10.06
CA ASN A 206 -12.21 5.00 -10.66
C ASN A 206 -13.66 4.79 -11.14
N LYS A 207 -14.05 3.57 -11.54
CA LYS A 207 -15.46 3.23 -11.87
C LYS A 207 -16.41 3.46 -10.69
N TYR A 208 -15.90 3.46 -9.47
CA TYR A 208 -16.65 3.60 -8.21
C TYR A 208 -16.30 4.88 -7.44
N LEU A 209 -15.53 5.78 -8.05
CA LEU A 209 -15.26 7.13 -7.54
C LEU A 209 -15.95 8.22 -8.38
N MET A 210 -16.68 7.82 -9.43
CA MET A 210 -17.48 8.67 -10.31
C MET A 210 -19.00 8.47 -10.15
#